data_AF-A0A359KCV8-F1
#
_entry.id   AF-A0A359KCV8-F1
#
_cell.length_a   1.000
_cell.length_b   1.000
_cell.length_c   1.000
_cell.angle_alpha   90.00
_cell.angle_beta   90.00
_cell.angle_gamma   90.00
#
_symmetry.space_group_name_H-M   'P 1'
#
loop_
_entity.id
_entity.type
_entity.pdbx_description
1 polymer ?
#
loop_
_entity_poly.entity_id
_entity_poly.type
_entity_poly.pdbx_seq_one_letter_code
_entity_poly.pdbx_strand_id
1 'polypeptide(L)'
;MPLSRPNLEPGDYRIGDRAPIVVAGENGLQLEMTPWAWKAPTGRPVFNFRSDGRSFAGSTRCLIPADGFYEFTEPKVQGKKTKWLFTMAGQPWFWILGIIKDGAFAMLTTEPGPDLAPYHDRQIVLLPQDAGVHWLDLSAAQDMMLAPCPAGSLDVRRIWPE
;
A
#
# COMPACT_ATOMS: atom_id res chain seq x y z
N MET A 1 -20.82 -9.46 -16.66
CA MET A 1 -19.46 -9.89 -17.06
C MET A 1 -18.67 -10.17 -15.80
N PRO A 2 -18.04 -11.34 -15.63
CA PRO A 2 -17.14 -11.53 -14.50
C PRO A 2 -15.99 -10.52 -14.64
N LEU A 3 -15.77 -9.72 -13.61
CA LEU A 3 -14.76 -8.63 -13.57
C LEU A 3 -13.33 -9.15 -13.41
N SER A 4 -13.12 -10.46 -13.40
CA SER A 4 -11.80 -11.08 -13.23
C SER A 4 -11.06 -11.11 -14.57
N ARG A 5 -10.14 -10.16 -14.77
CA ARG A 5 -9.09 -10.29 -15.79
C ARG A 5 -8.03 -11.26 -15.25
N PRO A 6 -7.68 -12.34 -15.96
CA PRO A 6 -6.71 -13.31 -15.47
C PRO A 6 -5.30 -12.71 -15.29
N ASN A 7 -4.99 -11.63 -16.02
CA ASN A 7 -3.73 -10.89 -15.90
C ASN A 7 -4.01 -9.40 -15.61
N LEU A 8 -3.20 -8.81 -14.73
CA LEU A 8 -3.11 -7.37 -14.54
C LEU A 8 -2.09 -6.82 -15.53
N GLU A 9 -2.50 -5.85 -16.36
CA GLU A 9 -1.56 -5.08 -17.16
C GLU A 9 -0.71 -4.20 -16.22
N PRO A 10 0.60 -4.02 -16.48
CA PRO A 10 1.42 -3.06 -15.75
C PRO A 10 0.81 -1.65 -15.82
N GLY A 11 0.74 -0.95 -14.69
CA GLY A 11 0.18 0.39 -14.64
C GLY A 11 0.45 1.13 -13.33
N ASP A 12 0.66 2.44 -13.44
CA ASP A 12 0.73 3.34 -12.29
C ASP A 12 -0.69 3.72 -11.84
N TYR A 13 -1.01 3.47 -10.58
CA TYR A 13 -2.27 3.91 -9.95
C TYR A 13 -2.08 5.18 -9.14
N ARG A 14 -3.10 6.04 -9.11
CA ARG A 14 -3.15 7.28 -8.35
C ARG A 14 -4.36 7.28 -7.43
N ILE A 15 -4.28 8.11 -6.39
CA ILE A 15 -5.42 8.35 -5.49
C ILE A 15 -6.64 8.77 -6.32
N GLY A 16 -7.77 8.08 -6.10
CA GLY A 16 -9.02 8.27 -6.85
C GLY A 16 -9.24 7.27 -7.99
N ASP A 17 -8.22 6.52 -8.41
CA ASP A 17 -8.37 5.45 -9.40
C ASP A 17 -9.10 4.23 -8.79
N ARG A 18 -9.54 3.31 -9.67
CA ARG A 18 -9.83 1.93 -9.24
C ARG A 18 -8.57 1.09 -9.42
N ALA A 19 -8.07 0.50 -8.34
CA ALA A 19 -6.85 -0.28 -8.32
C ALA A 19 -7.12 -1.74 -7.93
N PRO A 20 -6.26 -2.68 -8.35
CA PRO A 20 -6.40 -4.08 -8.00
C PRO A 20 -6.15 -4.27 -6.50
N ILE A 21 -7.04 -5.00 -5.84
CA ILE A 21 -6.86 -5.46 -4.47
C ILE A 21 -7.21 -6.95 -4.39
N VAL A 22 -6.58 -7.66 -3.46
CA VAL A 22 -6.90 -9.03 -3.11
C VAL A 22 -7.65 -9.04 -1.78
N VAL A 23 -8.76 -9.75 -1.75
CA VAL A 23 -9.62 -9.94 -0.56
C VAL A 23 -9.86 -11.42 -0.32
N ALA A 24 -10.20 -11.78 0.91
CA ALA A 24 -10.72 -13.11 1.22
C ALA A 24 -12.20 -13.19 0.81
N GLY A 25 -12.54 -14.13 -0.06
CA GLY A 25 -13.92 -14.47 -0.45
C GLY A 25 -14.32 -15.87 0.02
N GLU A 26 -15.57 -16.25 -0.23
CA GLU A 26 -16.14 -17.55 0.21
C GLU A 26 -15.38 -18.77 -0.35
N ASN A 27 -14.83 -18.66 -1.56
CA ASN A 27 -14.12 -19.73 -2.26
C ASN A 27 -12.61 -19.49 -2.36
N GLY A 28 -12.05 -18.71 -1.42
CA GLY A 28 -10.63 -18.34 -1.41
C GLY A 28 -10.39 -16.90 -1.83
N LEU A 29 -9.15 -16.60 -2.23
CA LEU A 29 -8.72 -15.24 -2.55
C LEU A 29 -9.37 -14.73 -3.85
N GLN A 30 -9.83 -13.48 -3.83
CA GLN A 30 -10.45 -12.82 -4.98
C GLN A 30 -9.70 -11.54 -5.32
N LEU A 31 -9.47 -11.33 -6.62
CA LEU A 31 -8.90 -10.10 -7.15
C LEU A 31 -10.04 -9.17 -7.62
N GLU A 32 -10.07 -7.96 -7.08
CA GLU A 32 -11.11 -6.97 -7.37
C GLU A 32 -10.51 -5.63 -7.79
N MET A 33 -11.18 -4.92 -8.70
CA MET A 33 -10.85 -3.53 -9.03
C MET A 33 -11.66 -2.60 -8.14
N THR A 34 -11.04 -2.00 -7.14
CA THR A 34 -11.73 -1.28 -6.05
C THR A 34 -11.32 0.19 -6.03
N PRO A 35 -12.26 1.13 -5.82
CA PRO A 35 -11.92 2.54 -5.69
C PRO A 35 -10.89 2.77 -4.58
N TRP A 36 -9.86 3.56 -4.89
CA TRP A 36 -8.87 4.01 -3.91
C TRP A 36 -9.34 5.33 -3.31
N ALA A 37 -9.60 5.26 -2.00
CA ALA A 37 -10.11 6.30 -1.12
C ALA A 37 -11.64 6.38 -0.99
N TRP A 38 -12.11 6.41 0.26
CA TRP A 38 -13.46 6.83 0.62
C TRP A 38 -13.47 8.26 1.14
N LYS A 39 -14.66 8.85 1.31
CA LYS A 39 -14.84 10.16 1.94
C LYS A 39 -15.05 10.01 3.43
N ALA A 40 -14.22 10.66 4.25
CA ALA A 40 -14.48 10.80 5.68
C ALA A 40 -15.76 11.62 5.94
N PRO A 41 -16.36 11.55 7.15
CA PRO A 41 -17.46 12.43 7.55
C PRO A 41 -17.14 13.93 7.40
N THR A 42 -15.86 14.30 7.47
CA THR A 42 -15.36 15.67 7.24
C THR A 42 -15.30 16.07 5.76
N GLY A 43 -15.67 15.17 4.84
CA GLY A 43 -15.60 15.35 3.39
C GLY A 43 -14.21 15.12 2.78
N ARG A 44 -13.15 14.99 3.60
CA ARG A 44 -11.79 14.74 3.11
C ARG A 44 -11.60 13.28 2.66
N PRO A 45 -10.82 13.01 1.60
CA PRO A 45 -10.54 11.66 1.16
C PRO A 45 -9.64 10.93 2.17
N VAL A 46 -9.89 9.65 2.38
CA VAL A 46 -9.07 8.75 3.18
C VAL A 46 -8.47 7.72 2.25
N PHE A 47 -7.23 7.96 1.82
CA PHE A 47 -6.47 7.06 0.94
C PHE A 47 -5.34 6.33 1.69
N ASN A 48 -4.87 6.92 2.79
CA ASN A 48 -3.96 6.34 3.77
C ASN A 48 -4.61 6.41 5.16
N PHE A 49 -4.38 5.38 5.97
CA PHE A 49 -4.93 5.25 7.31
C PHE A 49 -3.82 4.89 8.30
N ARG A 50 -3.64 5.69 9.36
CA ARG A 50 -2.60 5.45 10.38
C ARG A 50 -2.94 4.22 11.22
N SER A 51 -1.99 3.29 11.34
CA SER A 51 -2.18 2.02 12.04
C SER A 51 -1.68 2.00 13.49
N ASP A 52 -0.90 3.01 13.92
CA ASP A 52 -0.23 3.01 15.23
C ASP A 52 -1.24 2.84 16.38
N GLY A 53 -1.02 1.82 17.22
CA GLY A 53 -1.85 1.55 18.41
C GLY A 53 -3.30 1.15 18.12
N ARG A 54 -3.63 0.77 16.88
CA ARG A 54 -5.00 0.38 16.49
C ARG A 54 -5.14 -1.13 16.32
N SER A 55 -6.38 -1.62 16.44
CA SER A 55 -6.76 -2.98 16.06
C SER A 55 -7.63 -2.96 14.81
N PHE A 56 -7.39 -3.92 13.91
CA PHE A 56 -8.07 -4.14 12.64
C PHE A 56 -8.71 -5.54 12.55
N ALA A 57 -8.80 -6.25 13.68
CA ALA A 57 -9.44 -7.57 13.74
C ALA A 57 -10.90 -7.52 13.22
N GLY A 58 -11.64 -6.45 13.54
CA GLY A 58 -13.01 -6.22 13.07
C GLY A 58 -13.13 -5.44 11.75
N SER A 59 -12.03 -5.19 11.04
CA SER A 59 -12.05 -4.48 9.74
C SER A 59 -12.16 -5.45 8.57
N THR A 60 -12.77 -5.03 7.48
CA THR A 60 -12.61 -5.70 6.19
C THR A 60 -11.21 -5.38 5.67
N ARG A 61 -10.38 -6.40 5.48
CA ARG A 61 -8.96 -6.27 5.11
C ARG A 61 -8.75 -6.61 3.65
N CYS A 62 -7.75 -5.97 3.04
CA CYS A 62 -7.30 -6.27 1.70
C CYS A 62 -5.78 -6.20 1.59
N LEU A 63 -5.25 -6.81 0.53
CA LEU A 63 -3.87 -6.67 0.10
C LEU A 63 -3.86 -5.93 -1.24
N ILE A 64 -2.88 -5.04 -1.44
CA ILE A 64 -2.68 -4.36 -2.72
C ILE A 64 -1.35 -4.85 -3.30
N PRO A 65 -1.36 -5.55 -4.45
CA PRO A 65 -0.11 -5.95 -5.11
C PRO A 65 0.57 -4.73 -5.75
N ALA A 66 1.88 -4.59 -5.53
CA ALA A 66 2.68 -3.53 -6.15
C ALA A 66 4.12 -4.00 -6.43
N ASP A 67 4.73 -3.49 -7.50
CA ASP A 67 6.16 -3.65 -7.79
C ASP A 67 6.99 -2.46 -7.28
N GLY A 68 6.34 -1.34 -7.00
CA GLY A 68 6.93 -0.19 -6.33
C GLY A 68 5.90 0.84 -5.91
N PHE A 69 6.36 1.84 -5.17
CA PHE A 69 5.56 3.02 -4.79
C PHE A 69 6.39 4.29 -4.94
N TYR A 70 5.70 5.42 -5.05
CA TYR A 70 6.36 6.71 -5.25
C TYR A 70 6.23 7.61 -4.03
N GLU A 71 7.32 8.29 -3.69
CA GLU A 71 7.29 9.42 -2.75
C GLU A 71 7.92 10.67 -3.35
N PHE A 72 7.54 11.81 -2.77
CA PHE A 72 7.89 13.12 -3.29
C PHE A 72 8.51 14.01 -2.21
N THR A 73 9.72 14.51 -2.47
CA THR A 73 10.36 15.51 -1.61
C THR A 73 10.22 16.90 -2.21
N GLU A 74 10.54 17.93 -1.41
CA GLU A 74 10.54 19.32 -1.88
C GLU A 74 11.39 19.53 -3.14
N PRO A 75 11.00 20.49 -4.01
CA PRO A 75 11.71 20.76 -5.26
C PRO A 75 13.20 21.05 -5.06
N LYS A 76 14.06 20.29 -5.73
CA LYS A 76 15.49 20.60 -5.83
C LYS A 76 15.86 21.40 -7.08
N VAL A 77 15.05 21.29 -8.14
CA VAL A 77 15.27 21.91 -9.46
C VAL A 77 13.92 22.31 -10.05
N GLN A 78 13.85 23.46 -10.74
CA GLN A 78 12.70 23.87 -11.58
C GLN A 78 11.32 23.90 -10.87
N GLY A 79 11.28 24.01 -9.54
CA GLY A 79 10.03 24.20 -8.79
C GLY A 79 9.05 23.04 -8.79
N LYS A 80 9.35 21.87 -9.39
CA LYS A 80 8.52 20.66 -9.23
C LYS A 80 9.12 19.73 -8.17
N LYS A 81 8.28 18.94 -7.51
CA LYS A 81 8.72 17.99 -6.47
C LYS A 81 9.62 16.90 -7.06
N THR A 82 10.71 16.58 -6.39
CA THR A 82 11.56 15.44 -6.76
C THR A 82 10.78 14.14 -6.53
N LYS A 83 10.66 13.30 -7.57
CA LYS A 83 9.94 12.03 -7.55
C LYS A 83 10.92 10.88 -7.32
N TRP A 84 10.63 10.04 -6.34
CA TRP A 84 11.41 8.87 -5.98
C TRP A 84 10.55 7.62 -6.16
N LEU A 85 11.13 6.54 -6.67
CA LEU A 85 10.55 5.22 -6.73
C LEU A 85 11.22 4.35 -5.68
N PHE A 86 10.40 3.67 -4.89
CA PHE A 86 10.81 2.67 -3.92
C PHE A 86 10.36 1.30 -4.40
N THR A 87 11.28 0.34 -4.41
CA THR A 87 11.03 -1.08 -4.72
C THR A 87 11.54 -1.94 -3.57
N MET A 88 11.02 -3.16 -3.42
CA MET A 88 11.49 -4.06 -2.36
C MET A 88 12.75 -4.82 -2.79
N ALA A 89 13.80 -4.74 -1.98
CA ALA A 89 15.08 -5.36 -2.29
C ALA A 89 14.93 -6.88 -2.45
N GLY A 90 15.42 -7.41 -3.57
CA GLY A 90 15.39 -8.85 -3.87
C GLY A 90 14.01 -9.43 -4.20
N GLN A 91 12.95 -8.61 -4.29
CA GLN A 91 11.60 -9.07 -4.64
C GLN A 91 11.03 -8.30 -5.84
N PRO A 92 10.50 -8.99 -6.87
CA PRO A 92 9.95 -8.32 -8.05
C PRO A 92 8.63 -7.58 -7.77
N TRP A 93 7.95 -7.92 -6.68
CA TRP A 93 6.72 -7.30 -6.21
C TRP A 93 6.47 -7.66 -4.75
N PHE A 94 5.60 -6.92 -4.07
CA PHE A 94 5.26 -7.07 -2.65
C PHE A 94 3.79 -6.70 -2.39
N TRP A 95 3.33 -6.98 -1.17
CA TRP A 95 1.99 -6.57 -0.72
C TRP A 95 2.04 -5.25 0.04
N ILE A 96 1.07 -4.38 -0.21
CA ILE A 96 0.73 -3.26 0.67
C ILE A 96 -0.53 -3.63 1.45
N LEU A 97 -0.53 -3.37 2.75
CA LEU A 97 -1.68 -3.69 3.60
C LEU A 97 -2.72 -2.60 3.50
N GLY A 98 -3.99 -3.00 3.39
CA GLY A 98 -5.11 -2.08 3.36
C GLY A 98 -6.33 -2.57 4.11
N ILE A 99 -7.28 -1.65 4.26
CA ILE A 99 -8.63 -1.91 4.74
C ILE A 99 -9.65 -1.37 3.76
N ILE A 100 -10.83 -1.98 3.75
CA ILE A 100 -11.97 -1.57 2.95
C ILE A 100 -13.00 -0.93 3.87
N LYS A 101 -13.52 0.22 3.43
CA LYS A 101 -14.64 0.89 4.05
C LYS A 101 -15.45 1.64 2.99
N ASP A 102 -16.77 1.63 3.12
CA ASP A 102 -17.70 2.33 2.23
C ASP A 102 -17.48 2.00 0.73
N GLY A 103 -17.12 0.73 0.43
CA GLY A 103 -16.88 0.24 -0.93
C GLY A 103 -15.56 0.69 -1.58
N ALA A 104 -14.66 1.31 -0.82
CA ALA A 104 -13.34 1.75 -1.27
C ALA A 104 -12.24 1.28 -0.29
N PHE A 105 -10.99 1.28 -0.73
CA PHE A 105 -9.87 0.90 0.11
C PHE A 105 -8.97 2.09 0.48
N ALA A 106 -8.21 1.93 1.56
CA ALA A 106 -7.09 2.79 1.94
C ALA A 106 -5.94 1.93 2.42
N MET A 107 -4.72 2.41 2.19
CA MET A 107 -3.51 1.73 2.65
C MET A 107 -3.26 2.03 4.12
N LEU A 108 -2.77 1.04 4.86
CA LEU A 108 -2.31 1.23 6.22
C LEU A 108 -0.91 1.84 6.21
N THR A 109 -0.67 2.73 7.17
CA THR A 109 0.61 3.42 7.31
C THR A 109 1.13 3.34 8.74
N THR A 110 2.43 3.20 8.89
CA THR A 110 3.20 3.21 10.15
C THR A 110 4.25 4.33 10.13
N GLU A 111 5.01 4.48 11.21
CA GLU A 111 6.22 5.32 11.22
C GLU A 111 7.20 4.85 10.11
N PRO A 112 8.08 5.71 9.59
CA PRO A 112 8.92 5.34 8.46
C PRO A 112 10.07 4.44 8.90
N GLY A 113 10.39 3.43 8.08
CA GLY A 113 11.63 2.67 8.19
C GLY A 113 12.86 3.52 7.80
N PRO A 114 14.08 3.07 8.12
CA PRO A 114 15.30 3.84 7.89
C PRO A 114 15.52 4.27 6.43
N ASP A 115 15.10 3.45 5.47
CA ASP A 115 15.27 3.73 4.04
C ASP A 115 14.29 4.81 3.54
N LEU A 116 13.11 4.92 4.16
CA LEU A 116 12.06 5.89 3.77
C LEU A 116 12.12 7.20 4.55
N ALA A 117 12.57 7.15 5.81
CA ALA A 117 12.58 8.31 6.72
C ALA A 117 13.24 9.58 6.14
N PRO A 118 14.28 9.52 5.28
CA PRO A 118 14.83 10.71 4.63
C PRO A 118 13.89 11.39 3.61
N TYR A 119 12.82 10.73 3.20
CA TYR A 119 11.95 11.12 2.08
C TYR A 119 10.52 11.44 2.52
N HIS A 120 9.99 10.71 3.50
CA HIS A 120 8.61 10.86 3.94
C HIS A 120 8.46 10.50 5.42
N ASP A 121 7.49 11.13 6.10
CA ASP A 121 7.27 11.00 7.55
C ASP A 121 6.41 9.78 7.94
N ARG A 122 5.89 9.06 6.96
CA ARG A 122 5.05 7.87 7.12
C ARG A 122 5.35 6.86 6.03
N GLN A 123 5.30 5.59 6.41
CA GLN A 123 5.51 4.47 5.50
C GLN A 123 4.22 3.68 5.33
N ILE A 124 3.88 3.33 4.08
CA ILE A 124 2.87 2.31 3.81
C ILE A 124 3.35 0.95 4.34
N VAL A 125 2.46 0.17 4.94
CA VAL A 125 2.85 -1.12 5.51
C VAL A 125 3.05 -2.14 4.39
N LEU A 126 4.26 -2.70 4.32
CA LEU A 126 4.69 -3.61 3.26
C LEU A 126 4.91 -5.02 3.81
N LEU A 127 4.49 -6.04 3.07
CA LEU A 127 4.80 -7.44 3.37
C LEU A 127 5.43 -8.14 2.17
N PRO A 128 6.36 -9.10 2.41
CA PRO A 128 6.86 -9.98 1.36
C PRO A 128 5.73 -10.85 0.80
N GLN A 129 5.96 -11.40 -0.40
CA GLN A 129 4.94 -12.14 -1.18
C GLN A 129 4.26 -13.28 -0.42
N ASP A 130 5.01 -13.97 0.43
CA ASP A 130 4.57 -15.13 1.20
C ASP A 130 3.80 -14.79 2.49
N ALA A 131 3.90 -13.55 2.99
CA ALA A 131 3.30 -13.15 4.25
C ALA A 131 1.90 -12.54 4.14
N GLY A 132 1.44 -12.19 2.92
CA GLY A 132 0.19 -11.46 2.73
C GLY A 132 -1.05 -12.19 3.26
N VAL A 133 -1.11 -13.53 3.14
CA VAL A 133 -2.29 -14.31 3.57
C VAL A 133 -2.59 -14.14 5.07
N HIS A 134 -1.54 -14.00 5.88
CA HIS A 134 -1.65 -13.83 7.33
C HIS A 134 -2.41 -12.55 7.73
N TRP A 135 -2.33 -11.51 6.88
CA TRP A 135 -3.11 -10.30 7.07
C TRP A 135 -4.59 -10.53 6.84
N LEU A 136 -4.95 -11.34 5.84
CA LEU A 136 -6.34 -11.58 5.49
C LEU A 136 -7.05 -12.50 6.49
N ASP A 137 -6.38 -13.56 6.96
CA ASP A 137 -6.98 -14.59 7.82
C ASP A 137 -6.75 -14.39 9.33
N LEU A 138 -6.00 -13.35 9.73
CA LEU A 138 -5.61 -13.08 11.13
C LEU A 138 -4.79 -14.20 11.78
N SER A 139 -4.04 -14.98 11.00
CA SER A 139 -3.20 -16.06 11.52
C SER A 139 -1.86 -15.59 12.11
N ALA A 140 -1.48 -14.32 11.94
CA ALA A 140 -0.31 -13.72 12.57
C ALA A 140 -0.66 -12.56 13.50
N ALA A 141 0.22 -12.29 14.46
CA ALA A 141 0.09 -11.16 15.38
C ALA A 141 0.14 -9.84 14.60
N GLN A 142 -0.82 -8.97 14.87
CA GLN A 142 -1.03 -7.76 14.07
C GLN A 142 0.12 -6.76 14.19
N ASP A 143 0.72 -6.66 15.37
CA ASP A 143 1.90 -5.83 15.65
C ASP A 143 3.13 -6.27 14.85
N MET A 144 3.24 -7.57 14.53
CA MET A 144 4.31 -8.09 13.65
C MET A 144 4.10 -7.74 12.19
N MET A 145 2.85 -7.55 11.76
CA MET A 145 2.55 -7.14 10.39
C MET A 145 2.56 -5.62 10.20
N LEU A 146 2.20 -4.84 11.22
CA LEU A 146 2.07 -3.38 11.16
C LEU A 146 3.35 -2.64 11.55
N ALA A 147 4.49 -3.17 11.12
CA ALA A 147 5.81 -2.63 11.42
C ALA A 147 6.41 -1.87 10.21
N PRO A 148 7.28 -0.87 10.44
CA PRO A 148 8.11 -0.31 9.38
C PRO A 148 9.07 -1.36 8.82
N CYS A 149 9.48 -1.16 7.57
CA CYS A 149 10.55 -1.95 6.99
C CYS A 149 11.88 -1.73 7.74
N PRO A 150 12.66 -2.79 8.04
CA PRO A 150 14.02 -2.63 8.52
C PRO A 150 14.92 -2.01 7.45
N ALA A 151 16.09 -1.52 7.86
CA ALA A 151 17.09 -0.97 6.93
C ALA A 151 17.50 -1.98 5.85
N GLY A 152 17.69 -1.51 4.62
CA GLY A 152 18.05 -2.34 3.47
C GLY A 152 16.88 -3.14 2.87
N SER A 153 15.64 -2.85 3.28
CA SER A 153 14.45 -3.50 2.69
C SER A 153 14.03 -2.83 1.39
N LEU A 154 14.36 -1.55 1.22
CA LEU A 154 13.90 -0.75 0.09
C LEU A 154 15.07 -0.25 -0.75
N ASP A 155 15.00 -0.52 -2.05
CA ASP A 155 15.85 0.14 -3.04
C ASP A 155 15.17 1.45 -3.46
N VAL A 156 15.96 2.54 -3.50
CA VAL A 156 15.45 3.89 -3.80
C VAL A 156 16.08 4.44 -5.07
N ARG A 157 15.25 4.82 -6.04
CA ARG A 157 15.68 5.42 -7.30
C ARG A 157 15.02 6.78 -7.51
N ARG A 158 15.82 7.80 -7.82
CA ARG A 158 15.27 9.09 -8.28
C ARG A 158 14.72 8.92 -9.69
N ILE A 159 13.46 9.30 -9.88
CA ILE A 159 12.77 9.25 -11.18
C ILE A 159 12.67 10.64 -11.81
N TRP A 160 12.62 11.69 -10.98
CA TRP A 160 12.61 13.06 -11.48
C TRP A 160 13.22 14.03 -10.46
N PRO A 161 14.01 15.03 -10.87
CA PRO A 161 14.62 15.16 -12.20
C PRO A 161 15.61 14.00 -12.44
N GLU A 162 15.85 13.67 -13.70
CA GLU A 162 16.87 12.68 -14.08
C GLU A 162 18.26 13.12 -13.58
#